data_AF-A0A2M6UMV2-F1
#
_entry.id   AF-A0A2M6UMV2-F1
#
_cell.length_a   1.000
_cell.length_b   1.000
_cell.length_c   1.000
_cell.angle_alpha   90.00
_cell.angle_beta   90.00
_cell.angle_gamma   90.00
#
_symmetry.space_group_name_H-M   'P 1'
#
loop_
_entity.id
_entity.type
_entity.pdbx_description
1 polymer ?
#
loop_
_entity_poly.entity_id
_entity_poly.type
_entity_poly.pdbx_seq_one_letter_code
_entity_poly.pdbx_strand_id
1 'polypeptide(L)'
;MRVAAGLILASAMSVAMTGAAWSQTPAKPAAATQAAPAATPAAATPAAAPAAAPAAAAAPAGFVNPPPPKQAPQPARAACTTQGALGVARTVEIDTTGGPGFGFEHFKELDFLRDKEVVLTFDDGPWPKNTPAVLKALADECTTGIFFSIGKHATYEPEILKQVYAAGHTVGTHTWSHANLNNKKLTEAQRKEEIEKGLSAVKWALGGISPSPFFRFPALQHPPEMVTYLGNRNTAIFSCDIDSFDFKASKPEKVVETVMKKLDSKGKGIILMHDFQKHTAEALPELLKRLKAGGYKVVAMRAKFPASSLPEYDQELLKDAKLPTVSQRPVNSVVTTVSE
;
A
#
# COMPACT_ATOMS: atom_id res chain seq x y z
N MET A 1 -15.96 -59.46 35.62
CA MET A 1 -15.03 -58.32 35.63
C MET A 1 -13.99 -58.56 34.56
N ARG A 2 -14.03 -57.79 33.46
CA ARG A 2 -13.16 -57.95 32.29
C ARG A 2 -12.10 -56.85 32.32
N VAL A 3 -10.84 -57.23 32.44
CA VAL A 3 -9.68 -56.40 32.15
C VAL A 3 -8.91 -57.12 31.05
N ALA A 4 -8.74 -56.48 29.90
CA ALA A 4 -7.91 -56.98 28.81
C ALA A 4 -6.87 -55.89 28.49
N ALA A 5 -5.62 -56.22 28.82
CA ALA A 5 -4.43 -55.47 28.45
C ALA A 5 -4.05 -55.78 26.99
N GLY A 6 -3.73 -54.74 26.22
CA GLY A 6 -3.27 -54.83 24.83
C GLY A 6 -1.75 -54.88 24.72
N LEU A 7 -1.29 -55.73 23.80
CA LEU A 7 0.08 -56.18 23.54
C LEU A 7 1.08 -55.10 23.13
N ILE A 8 2.33 -55.35 23.56
CA ILE A 8 3.59 -54.79 23.09
C ILE A 8 4.04 -55.53 21.83
N LEU A 9 4.50 -54.81 20.81
CA LEU A 9 5.35 -55.34 19.74
C LEU A 9 6.47 -54.33 19.45
N ALA A 10 7.67 -54.71 19.90
CA ALA A 10 8.92 -54.04 19.60
C ALA A 10 9.52 -54.68 18.34
N SER A 11 9.91 -53.86 17.37
CA SER A 11 10.76 -54.26 16.26
C SER A 11 11.93 -53.30 16.15
N ALA A 12 13.10 -53.82 16.51
CA ALA A 12 14.40 -53.25 16.21
C ALA A 12 14.72 -53.46 14.72
N MET A 13 15.31 -52.47 14.05
CA MET A 13 16.10 -52.72 12.85
C MET A 13 17.20 -51.66 12.66
N SER A 14 18.34 -52.18 12.26
CA SER A 14 19.68 -51.61 12.37
C SER A 14 20.01 -50.53 11.34
N VAL A 15 20.98 -49.70 11.74
CA VAL A 15 21.73 -48.74 10.93
C VAL A 15 22.56 -49.49 9.87
N ALA A 16 22.48 -49.04 8.61
CA ALA A 16 23.51 -49.25 7.60
C ALA A 16 23.70 -47.96 6.79
N MET A 17 24.85 -47.32 6.98
CA MET A 17 25.33 -46.24 6.12
C MET A 17 25.88 -46.83 4.81
N THR A 18 25.44 -46.30 3.67
CA THR A 18 26.23 -46.31 2.43
C THR A 18 26.00 -44.99 1.71
N GLY A 19 27.10 -44.35 1.33
CA GLY A 19 27.11 -43.18 0.47
C GLY A 19 27.41 -43.53 -0.98
N ALA A 20 27.43 -42.45 -1.77
CA ALA A 20 27.96 -42.30 -3.14
C ALA A 20 26.99 -42.39 -4.33
N ALA A 21 26.82 -41.19 -4.92
CA ALA A 21 27.10 -40.87 -6.32
C ALA A 21 26.06 -41.21 -7.40
N TRP A 22 25.27 -40.21 -7.79
CA TRP A 22 24.68 -40.09 -9.13
C TRP A 22 25.11 -38.76 -9.78
N SER A 23 26.24 -38.88 -10.48
CA SER A 23 26.58 -38.41 -11.83
C SER A 23 25.90 -37.15 -12.39
N GLN A 24 26.73 -36.11 -12.53
CA GLN A 24 26.57 -34.98 -13.43
C GLN A 24 26.86 -35.43 -14.89
N THR A 25 26.05 -34.98 -15.84
CA THR A 25 26.35 -35.08 -17.28
C THR A 25 27.31 -33.95 -17.70
N PRO A 26 28.41 -34.25 -18.42
CA PRO A 26 29.34 -33.23 -18.87
C PRO A 26 28.92 -32.61 -20.22
N ALA A 27 29.18 -31.31 -20.36
CA ALA A 27 29.12 -30.57 -21.62
C ALA A 27 30.22 -31.06 -22.60
N LYS A 28 29.88 -31.10 -23.89
CA LYS A 28 30.78 -31.51 -24.98
C LYS A 28 31.50 -30.28 -25.59
N PRO A 29 32.76 -30.40 -26.06
CA PRO A 29 33.65 -29.27 -26.28
C PRO A 29 33.59 -28.68 -27.70
N ALA A 30 34.07 -27.44 -27.80
CA ALA A 30 34.31 -26.69 -29.03
C ALA A 30 35.42 -27.32 -29.89
N ALA A 31 35.25 -27.22 -31.21
CA ALA A 31 36.29 -27.51 -32.20
C ALA A 31 36.77 -26.19 -32.82
N ALA A 32 38.10 -26.05 -32.90
CA ALA A 32 38.81 -24.93 -33.50
C ALA A 32 39.38 -25.34 -34.88
N THR A 33 39.45 -24.38 -35.81
CA THR A 33 40.35 -24.44 -36.98
C THR A 33 40.91 -23.05 -37.34
N GLN A 34 42.22 -22.93 -37.10
CA GLN A 34 43.30 -22.33 -37.90
C GLN A 34 43.43 -20.80 -38.13
N ALA A 35 44.61 -20.32 -37.72
CA ALA A 35 45.32 -19.03 -37.92
C ALA A 35 46.08 -19.00 -39.27
N ALA A 36 46.65 -17.95 -39.87
CA ALA A 36 46.72 -16.47 -39.82
C ALA A 36 47.34 -16.01 -41.19
N PRO A 37 47.64 -14.71 -41.51
CA PRO A 37 48.80 -14.02 -40.92
C PRO A 37 48.61 -12.50 -40.67
N ALA A 38 49.58 -11.96 -39.95
CA ALA A 38 49.71 -10.59 -39.48
C ALA A 38 50.00 -9.55 -40.58
N ALA A 39 49.58 -8.31 -40.35
CA ALA A 39 50.15 -7.12 -40.97
C ALA A 39 50.49 -6.07 -39.88
N THR A 40 51.68 -5.51 -40.04
CA THR A 40 52.42 -4.58 -39.18
C THR A 40 51.80 -3.18 -39.05
N PRO A 41 52.18 -2.38 -38.05
CA PRO A 41 51.56 -1.10 -37.72
C PRO A 41 52.10 0.03 -38.62
N ALA A 42 51.20 0.81 -39.22
CA ALA A 42 51.54 2.02 -39.95
C ALA A 42 51.40 3.26 -39.05
N ALA A 43 52.36 4.16 -39.22
CA ALA A 43 52.71 5.29 -38.37
C ALA A 43 51.63 6.37 -38.24
N ALA A 44 51.66 7.06 -37.10
CA ALA A 44 50.92 8.27 -36.82
C ALA A 44 51.39 9.46 -37.69
N THR A 45 50.45 10.27 -38.14
CA THR A 45 50.65 11.63 -38.66
C THR A 45 49.64 12.59 -38.03
N PRO A 46 49.98 13.89 -37.89
CA PRO A 46 49.61 14.70 -36.74
C PRO A 46 48.23 15.37 -36.85
N ALA A 47 47.70 15.69 -35.68
CA ALA A 47 46.44 16.37 -35.43
C ALA A 47 46.29 17.69 -36.21
N ALA A 48 45.16 17.84 -36.90
CA ALA A 48 44.65 19.14 -37.33
C ALA A 48 43.79 19.74 -36.21
N ALA A 49 44.08 21.01 -35.87
CA ALA A 49 43.35 21.78 -34.87
C ALA A 49 41.86 21.93 -35.23
N PRO A 50 40.94 21.92 -34.24
CA PRO A 50 39.51 22.03 -34.52
C PRO A 50 39.15 23.46 -34.95
N ALA A 51 38.40 23.55 -36.06
CA ALA A 51 37.73 24.78 -36.46
C ALA A 51 36.69 25.17 -35.39
N ALA A 52 36.64 26.47 -35.07
CA ALA A 52 35.74 27.02 -34.07
C ALA A 52 34.27 26.70 -34.38
N ALA A 53 33.60 26.06 -33.43
CA ALA A 53 32.16 25.84 -33.46
C ALA A 53 31.41 27.19 -33.37
N PRO A 54 30.28 27.36 -34.08
CA PRO A 54 29.46 28.55 -33.94
C PRO A 54 28.90 28.62 -32.52
N ALA A 55 28.86 29.83 -31.97
CA ALA A 55 28.42 30.11 -30.61
C ALA A 55 27.08 29.43 -30.29
N ALA A 56 27.09 28.63 -29.21
CA ALA A 56 25.88 28.05 -28.65
C ALA A 56 24.89 29.17 -28.30
N ALA A 57 23.75 29.17 -29.00
CA ALA A 57 22.60 29.95 -28.58
C ALA A 57 22.24 29.53 -27.16
N ALA A 58 22.18 30.51 -26.26
CA ALA A 58 21.76 30.31 -24.87
C ALA A 58 20.40 29.60 -24.86
N ALA A 59 20.36 28.43 -24.21
CA ALA A 59 19.11 27.76 -23.90
C ALA A 59 18.20 28.76 -23.16
N PRO A 60 16.91 28.91 -23.53
CA PRO A 60 16.01 29.73 -22.76
C PRO A 60 15.99 29.16 -21.33
N ALA A 61 16.15 30.06 -20.34
CA ALA A 61 16.05 29.73 -18.93
C ALA A 61 14.83 28.83 -18.74
N GLY A 62 15.08 27.59 -18.33
CA GLY A 62 14.02 26.62 -18.11
C GLY A 62 12.97 27.23 -17.21
N PHE A 63 11.71 27.12 -17.60
CA PHE A 63 10.61 27.32 -16.67
C PHE A 63 10.81 26.33 -15.53
N VAL A 64 11.44 26.78 -14.46
CA VAL A 64 11.49 26.03 -13.21
C VAL A 64 10.06 26.09 -12.71
N ASN A 65 9.29 25.03 -12.95
CA ASN A 65 7.98 24.90 -12.35
C ASN A 65 8.16 25.14 -10.85
N PRO A 66 7.38 26.03 -10.22
CA PRO A 66 7.46 26.21 -8.78
C PRO A 66 7.30 24.84 -8.11
N PRO A 67 8.06 24.56 -7.04
CA PRO A 67 7.95 23.29 -6.34
C PRO A 67 6.48 23.06 -5.98
N PRO A 68 5.96 21.83 -6.14
CA PRO A 68 4.56 21.55 -5.87
C PRO A 68 4.19 22.04 -4.46
N PRO A 69 3.00 22.63 -4.29
CA PRO A 69 2.59 23.13 -2.98
C PRO A 69 2.69 22.00 -1.96
N LYS A 70 3.25 22.30 -0.79
CA LYS A 70 3.30 21.35 0.33
C LYS A 70 1.89 20.86 0.64
N GLN A 71 1.77 19.63 1.13
CA GLN A 71 0.47 19.08 1.53
C GLN A 71 -0.15 20.04 2.55
N ALA A 72 -1.42 20.41 2.35
CA ALA A 72 -2.11 21.28 3.30
C ALA A 72 -1.98 20.68 4.71
N PRO A 73 -1.70 21.49 5.73
CA PRO A 73 -1.59 20.99 7.10
C PRO A 73 -2.87 20.24 7.44
N GLN A 74 -2.73 18.95 7.71
CA GLN A 74 -3.86 18.16 8.16
C GLN A 74 -4.34 18.70 9.53
N PRO A 75 -5.64 18.65 9.84
CA PRO A 75 -6.14 19.12 11.13
C PRO A 75 -5.30 18.56 12.27
N ALA A 76 -4.90 19.44 13.19
CA ALA A 76 -4.20 19.03 14.39
C ALA A 76 -5.09 18.04 15.13
N ARG A 77 -4.54 16.88 15.45
CA ARG A 77 -5.27 15.83 16.15
C ARG A 77 -5.73 16.37 17.51
N ALA A 78 -6.93 15.96 17.93
CA ALA A 78 -7.41 16.23 19.29
C ALA A 78 -6.35 15.81 20.32
N ALA A 79 -6.15 16.66 21.34
CA ALA A 79 -5.21 16.38 22.41
C ALA A 79 -5.57 15.06 23.10
N CYS A 80 -4.56 14.20 23.30
CA CYS A 80 -4.75 12.93 23.97
C CYS A 80 -4.99 13.14 25.46
N THR A 81 -6.17 12.75 25.96
CA THR A 81 -6.52 12.81 27.38
C THR A 81 -6.39 11.46 28.08
N THR A 82 -6.21 10.37 27.32
CA THR A 82 -6.08 9.02 27.85
C THR A 82 -4.69 8.80 28.45
N GLN A 83 -4.62 8.65 29.78
CA GLN A 83 -3.38 8.32 30.48
C GLN A 83 -2.86 6.94 30.05
N GLY A 84 -1.58 6.85 29.67
CA GLY A 84 -0.97 5.60 29.25
C GLY A 84 -1.53 5.07 27.92
N ALA A 85 -2.04 5.95 27.06
CA ALA A 85 -2.37 5.59 25.68
C ALA A 85 -1.12 5.15 24.88
N LEU A 86 -1.31 4.29 23.89
CA LEU A 86 -0.25 3.84 22.99
C LEU A 86 0.43 5.02 22.27
N GLY A 87 -0.35 6.02 21.86
CA GLY A 87 0.15 7.25 21.27
C GLY A 87 0.76 7.06 19.88
N VAL A 88 1.42 8.12 19.40
CA VAL A 88 2.31 8.10 18.24
C VAL A 88 3.71 8.39 18.74
N ALA A 89 4.65 7.47 18.54
CA ALA A 89 6.01 7.62 19.07
C ALA A 89 6.84 8.61 18.24
N ARG A 90 6.64 8.62 16.92
CA ARG A 90 7.22 9.60 16.00
C ARG A 90 6.41 9.66 14.71
N THR A 91 6.55 10.78 14.01
CA THR A 91 6.05 10.94 12.64
C THR A 91 7.24 10.93 11.69
N VAL A 92 7.14 10.16 10.60
CA VAL A 92 8.07 10.21 9.48
C VAL A 92 7.44 10.90 8.30
N GLU A 93 8.19 11.79 7.68
CA GLU A 93 7.84 12.41 6.41
C GLU A 93 8.49 11.62 5.28
N ILE A 94 7.70 11.25 4.28
CA ILE A 94 8.11 10.44 3.14
C ILE A 94 8.18 11.33 1.91
N ASP A 95 9.36 11.40 1.31
CA ASP A 95 9.53 11.92 -0.04
C ASP A 95 9.15 10.82 -1.03
N THR A 96 8.07 11.01 -1.77
CA THR A 96 7.53 9.99 -2.67
C THR A 96 8.10 10.08 -4.09
N THR A 97 9.07 10.98 -4.34
CA THR A 97 9.72 11.10 -5.64
C THR A 97 10.29 9.77 -6.10
N GLY A 98 9.95 9.37 -7.34
CA GLY A 98 10.37 8.08 -7.92
C GLY A 98 9.59 6.85 -7.43
N GLY A 99 8.60 7.04 -6.54
CA GLY A 99 7.70 5.98 -6.06
C GLY A 99 8.38 4.90 -5.21
N PRO A 100 8.99 5.26 -4.07
CA PRO A 100 9.63 4.29 -3.19
C PRO A 100 8.64 3.24 -2.68
N GLY A 101 9.12 2.01 -2.55
CA GLY A 101 8.37 0.88 -2.02
C GLY A 101 8.61 0.65 -0.52
N PHE A 102 7.57 0.27 0.22
CA PHE A 102 7.62 -0.04 1.65
C PHE A 102 6.99 -1.40 1.96
N GLY A 103 7.57 -2.15 2.91
CA GLY A 103 7.08 -3.46 3.38
C GLY A 103 7.82 -4.63 2.71
N PHE A 104 8.48 -5.45 3.52
CA PHE A 104 9.51 -6.40 3.09
C PHE A 104 8.98 -7.66 2.44
N GLU A 105 7.67 -7.85 2.39
CA GLU A 105 7.10 -8.89 1.55
C GLU A 105 7.46 -8.67 0.07
N HIS A 106 7.56 -7.41 -0.38
CA HIS A 106 7.89 -7.08 -1.77
C HIS A 106 8.98 -6.00 -1.93
N PHE A 107 9.10 -5.04 -1.01
CA PHE A 107 10.00 -3.89 -1.13
C PHE A 107 10.96 -3.84 0.05
N LYS A 108 12.20 -4.32 -0.15
CA LYS A 108 13.19 -4.53 0.92
C LYS A 108 14.24 -3.44 1.05
N GLU A 109 14.16 -2.40 0.22
CA GLU A 109 15.20 -1.39 0.10
C GLU A 109 15.24 -0.43 1.30
N LEU A 110 14.07 -0.11 1.87
CA LEU A 110 13.94 0.93 2.89
C LEU A 110 13.58 0.35 4.27
N ASP A 111 14.60 -0.01 5.06
CA ASP A 111 14.44 -0.37 6.47
C ASP A 111 14.53 0.85 7.39
N PHE A 112 13.41 1.54 7.61
CA PHE A 112 13.37 2.76 8.43
C PHE A 112 12.72 2.55 9.81
N LEU A 113 12.05 1.42 10.03
CA LEU A 113 11.42 1.10 11.31
C LEU A 113 12.47 0.56 12.28
N ARG A 114 12.43 1.03 13.53
CA ARG A 114 13.26 0.53 14.62
C ARG A 114 12.61 -0.71 15.23
N ASP A 115 13.37 -1.44 16.05
CA ASP A 115 12.80 -2.54 16.82
C ASP A 115 11.57 -2.07 17.62
N LYS A 116 10.54 -2.91 17.66
CA LYS A 116 9.23 -2.62 18.25
C LYS A 116 8.47 -1.45 17.63
N GLU A 117 8.85 -0.94 16.46
CA GLU A 117 8.03 0.04 15.75
C GLU A 117 7.06 -0.63 14.75
N VAL A 118 5.84 -0.14 14.72
CA VAL A 118 4.79 -0.62 13.81
C VAL A 118 4.09 0.53 13.11
N VAL A 119 3.64 0.27 11.88
CA VAL A 119 2.72 1.15 11.14
C VAL A 119 1.41 0.41 10.96
N LEU A 120 0.31 1.01 11.41
CA LEU A 120 -1.03 0.45 11.24
C LEU A 120 -1.58 0.86 9.88
N THR A 121 -1.99 -0.10 9.06
CA THR A 121 -2.59 0.17 7.75
C THR A 121 -3.92 -0.56 7.57
N PHE A 122 -4.86 0.10 6.89
CA PHE A 122 -6.22 -0.36 6.69
C PHE A 122 -6.59 -0.20 5.21
N ASP A 123 -6.99 -1.29 4.58
CA ASP A 123 -7.43 -1.32 3.18
C ASP A 123 -8.97 -1.43 3.10
N ASP A 124 -9.48 -1.14 1.90
CA ASP A 124 -10.85 -1.33 1.46
C ASP A 124 -11.91 -0.40 2.03
N GLY A 125 -11.61 0.41 3.05
CA GLY A 125 -12.54 1.41 3.53
C GLY A 125 -12.81 2.57 2.56
N PRO A 126 -13.69 3.50 2.94
CA PRO A 126 -14.51 3.50 4.15
C PRO A 126 -15.73 2.56 4.07
N TRP A 127 -16.21 2.06 5.21
CA TRP A 127 -17.43 1.27 5.32
C TRP A 127 -18.27 1.64 6.56
N PRO A 128 -19.62 1.64 6.46
CA PRO A 128 -20.48 1.92 7.61
C PRO A 128 -20.21 0.97 8.78
N LYS A 129 -20.31 1.51 10.00
CA LYS A 129 -20.07 0.84 11.30
C LYS A 129 -18.62 0.41 11.54
N ASN A 130 -17.97 -0.25 10.58
CA ASN A 130 -16.64 -0.84 10.78
C ASN A 130 -15.54 0.23 10.78
N THR A 131 -15.47 1.10 9.76
CA THR A 131 -14.48 2.21 9.75
C THR A 131 -14.66 3.14 10.96
N PRO A 132 -15.88 3.58 11.34
CA PRO A 132 -16.08 4.35 12.58
C PRO A 132 -15.61 3.64 13.86
N ALA A 133 -15.80 2.32 13.97
CA ALA A 133 -15.32 1.54 15.11
C ALA A 133 -13.78 1.45 15.13
N VAL A 134 -13.14 1.30 13.96
CA VAL A 134 -11.68 1.39 13.81
C VAL A 134 -11.18 2.76 14.25
N LEU A 135 -11.79 3.84 13.78
CA LEU A 135 -11.45 5.21 14.18
C LEU A 135 -11.57 5.42 15.68
N LYS A 136 -12.65 4.90 16.29
CA LYS A 136 -12.84 4.98 17.74
C LYS A 136 -11.69 4.28 18.48
N ALA A 137 -11.33 3.05 18.11
CA ALA A 137 -10.26 2.32 18.77
C ALA A 137 -8.90 3.03 18.65
N LEU A 138 -8.59 3.59 17.47
CA LEU A 138 -7.36 4.40 17.27
C LEU A 138 -7.39 5.69 18.10
N ALA A 139 -8.56 6.32 18.24
CA ALA A 139 -8.75 7.52 19.06
C ALA A 139 -8.59 7.25 20.55
N ASP A 140 -9.19 6.16 21.06
CA ASP A 140 -9.12 5.74 22.47
C ASP A 140 -7.65 5.53 22.90
N GLU A 141 -6.80 5.03 22.00
CA GLU A 141 -5.36 4.81 22.23
C GLU A 141 -4.46 5.94 21.70
N CYS A 142 -5.06 7.08 21.34
CA CYS A 142 -4.34 8.26 20.86
C CYS A 142 -3.31 7.94 19.77
N THR A 143 -3.59 6.97 18.89
CA THR A 143 -2.70 6.55 17.80
C THR A 143 -3.30 6.73 16.40
N THR A 144 -2.51 6.53 15.35
CA THR A 144 -2.94 6.79 13.97
C THR A 144 -2.63 5.61 13.05
N GLY A 145 -3.14 5.66 11.82
CA GLY A 145 -2.91 4.67 10.78
C GLY A 145 -2.96 5.29 9.39
N ILE A 146 -2.68 4.45 8.39
CA ILE A 146 -2.82 4.77 6.97
C ILE A 146 -4.03 4.02 6.43
N PHE A 147 -4.95 4.72 5.77
CA PHE A 147 -6.15 4.15 5.16
C PHE A 147 -6.00 4.22 3.64
N PHE A 148 -5.92 3.06 3.00
CA PHE A 148 -5.88 2.92 1.54
C PHE A 148 -7.31 2.70 1.06
N SER A 149 -7.98 3.80 0.69
CA SER A 149 -9.39 3.75 0.34
C SER A 149 -9.62 3.34 -1.11
N ILE A 150 -10.65 2.49 -1.31
CA ILE A 150 -11.17 2.20 -2.65
C ILE A 150 -11.98 3.42 -3.12
N GLY A 151 -11.75 3.87 -4.35
CA GLY A 151 -12.41 5.05 -4.91
C GLY A 151 -13.94 4.98 -4.87
N LYS A 152 -14.54 3.85 -5.25
CA LYS A 152 -16.00 3.64 -5.15
C LYS A 152 -16.51 3.77 -3.72
N HIS A 153 -15.85 3.12 -2.76
CA HIS A 153 -16.27 3.19 -1.35
C HIS A 153 -16.15 4.62 -0.81
N ALA A 154 -15.10 5.35 -1.20
CA ALA A 154 -14.96 6.76 -0.89
C ALA A 154 -16.13 7.60 -1.45
N THR A 155 -16.62 7.30 -2.66
CA THR A 155 -17.79 8.00 -3.22
C THR A 155 -19.11 7.63 -2.55
N TYR A 156 -19.22 6.43 -1.98
CA TYR A 156 -20.42 6.00 -1.26
C TYR A 156 -20.49 6.56 0.16
N GLU A 157 -19.35 6.65 0.83
CA GLU A 157 -19.25 7.09 2.23
C GLU A 157 -18.28 8.27 2.43
N PRO A 158 -18.47 9.40 1.71
CA PRO A 158 -17.53 10.52 1.74
C PRO A 158 -17.42 11.16 3.13
N GLU A 159 -18.52 11.17 3.90
CA GLU A 159 -18.52 11.72 5.26
C GLU A 159 -17.67 10.88 6.23
N ILE A 160 -17.65 9.56 6.07
CA ILE A 160 -16.78 8.69 6.88
C ILE A 160 -15.31 8.96 6.50
N LEU A 161 -15.00 9.09 5.21
CA LEU A 161 -13.63 9.39 4.79
C LEU A 161 -13.14 10.75 5.28
N LYS A 162 -14.02 11.77 5.31
CA LYS A 162 -13.71 13.06 5.94
C LYS A 162 -13.42 12.92 7.42
N GLN A 163 -14.14 12.05 8.15
CA GLN A 163 -13.82 11.75 9.56
C GLN A 163 -12.45 11.09 9.71
N VAL A 164 -12.10 10.13 8.84
CA VAL A 164 -10.75 9.52 8.81
C VAL A 164 -9.68 10.61 8.67
N TYR A 165 -9.85 11.50 7.70
CA TYR A 165 -8.89 12.59 7.46
C TYR A 165 -8.87 13.61 8.61
N ALA A 166 -10.02 14.01 9.14
CA ALA A 166 -10.12 14.97 10.23
C ALA A 166 -9.56 14.43 11.57
N ALA A 167 -9.58 13.11 11.78
CA ALA A 167 -8.96 12.45 12.93
C ALA A 167 -7.42 12.40 12.86
N GLY A 168 -6.82 12.90 11.77
CA GLY A 168 -5.38 12.94 11.60
C GLY A 168 -4.78 11.62 11.11
N HIS A 169 -5.55 10.80 10.40
CA HIS A 169 -5.03 9.60 9.73
C HIS A 169 -4.49 9.91 8.34
N THR A 170 -3.55 9.13 7.85
CA THR A 170 -3.06 9.30 6.48
C THR A 170 -4.02 8.60 5.54
N VAL A 171 -4.52 9.31 4.52
CA VAL A 171 -5.38 8.71 3.49
C VAL A 171 -4.54 8.55 2.22
N GLY A 172 -4.44 7.31 1.75
CA GLY A 172 -3.91 6.91 0.44
C GLY A 172 -5.02 6.26 -0.40
N THR A 173 -4.64 5.60 -1.50
CA THR A 173 -5.61 5.07 -2.47
C THR A 173 -5.38 3.58 -2.76
N HIS A 174 -6.46 2.88 -3.11
CA HIS A 174 -6.48 1.42 -3.34
C HIS A 174 -7.30 1.05 -4.59
N THR A 175 -6.94 1.67 -5.71
CA THR A 175 -7.68 1.67 -7.00
C THR A 175 -9.11 2.22 -6.90
N TRP A 176 -9.80 2.27 -8.05
CA TRP A 176 -11.16 2.75 -8.16
C TRP A 176 -12.15 1.70 -7.68
N SER A 177 -12.00 0.45 -8.14
CA SER A 177 -13.01 -0.60 -7.94
C SER A 177 -12.46 -1.86 -7.28
N HIS A 178 -11.25 -1.80 -6.73
CA HIS A 178 -10.52 -2.95 -6.19
C HIS A 178 -10.17 -3.99 -7.28
N ALA A 179 -9.95 -3.53 -8.52
CA ALA A 179 -9.51 -4.39 -9.60
C ALA A 179 -8.11 -4.95 -9.32
N ASN A 180 -7.94 -6.27 -9.45
CA ASN A 180 -6.60 -6.87 -9.45
C ASN A 180 -5.88 -6.47 -10.73
N LEU A 181 -4.91 -5.55 -10.60
CA LEU A 181 -4.20 -5.00 -11.76
C LEU A 181 -3.32 -6.04 -12.46
N ASN A 182 -3.00 -7.18 -11.83
CA ASN A 182 -2.29 -8.29 -12.48
C ASN A 182 -3.21 -9.19 -13.35
N ASN A 183 -4.50 -8.86 -13.45
CA ASN A 183 -5.42 -9.54 -14.35
C ASN A 183 -5.01 -9.30 -15.82
N LYS A 184 -4.72 -10.40 -16.53
CA LYS A 184 -4.33 -10.41 -17.96
C LYS A 184 -5.43 -9.89 -18.90
N LYS A 185 -6.68 -9.82 -18.44
CA LYS A 185 -7.81 -9.27 -19.21
C LYS A 185 -7.86 -7.74 -19.20
N LEU A 186 -7.13 -7.09 -18.29
CA LEU A 186 -7.04 -5.63 -18.25
C LEU A 186 -5.97 -5.16 -19.24
N THR A 187 -6.30 -4.13 -20.00
CA THR A 187 -5.32 -3.36 -20.77
C THR A 187 -4.53 -2.44 -19.85
N GLU A 188 -3.37 -1.97 -20.30
CA GLU A 188 -2.59 -0.99 -19.54
C GLU A 188 -3.39 0.29 -19.26
N ALA A 189 -4.18 0.75 -20.23
CA ALA A 189 -5.06 1.91 -20.07
C ALA A 189 -6.09 1.70 -18.95
N GLN A 190 -6.73 0.53 -18.88
CA GLN A 190 -7.68 0.20 -17.82
C GLN A 190 -7.00 0.12 -16.44
N ARG A 191 -5.75 -0.35 -16.36
CA ARG A 191 -5.00 -0.34 -15.09
C ARG A 191 -4.70 1.08 -14.62
N LYS A 192 -4.29 1.96 -15.53
CA LYS A 192 -4.06 3.38 -15.22
C LYS A 192 -5.34 4.09 -14.81
N GLU A 193 -6.44 3.82 -15.51
CA GLU A 193 -7.77 4.32 -15.17
C GLU A 193 -8.16 3.92 -13.74
N GLU A 194 -7.97 2.64 -13.35
CA GLU A 194 -8.22 2.19 -11.98
C GLU A 194 -7.41 2.97 -10.94
N ILE A 195 -6.16 3.32 -11.22
CA ILE A 195 -5.30 4.10 -10.31
C ILE A 195 -5.78 5.55 -10.23
N GLU A 196 -5.89 6.23 -11.39
CA GLU A 196 -6.11 7.67 -11.46
C GLU A 196 -7.57 8.05 -11.13
N LYS A 197 -8.54 7.22 -11.51
CA LYS A 197 -9.94 7.40 -11.11
C LYS A 197 -10.12 7.15 -9.61
N GLY A 198 -9.41 6.17 -9.05
CA GLY A 198 -9.39 5.92 -7.60
C GLY A 198 -8.85 7.12 -6.82
N LEU A 199 -7.74 7.71 -7.28
CA LEU A 199 -7.18 8.93 -6.71
C LEU A 199 -8.16 10.11 -6.77
N SER A 200 -8.76 10.35 -7.93
CA SER A 200 -9.69 11.47 -8.15
C SER A 200 -10.96 11.32 -7.31
N ALA A 201 -11.46 10.10 -7.17
CA ALA A 201 -12.61 9.78 -6.32
C ALA A 201 -12.35 10.05 -4.83
N VAL A 202 -11.18 9.64 -4.32
CA VAL A 202 -10.78 9.92 -2.94
C VAL A 202 -10.61 11.42 -2.71
N LYS A 203 -9.98 12.15 -3.65
CA LYS A 203 -9.88 13.62 -3.60
C LYS A 203 -11.27 14.28 -3.56
N TRP A 204 -12.19 13.83 -4.41
CA TRP A 204 -13.56 14.33 -4.44
C TRP A 204 -14.29 14.09 -3.11
N ALA A 205 -14.19 12.87 -2.57
CA ALA A 205 -14.81 12.49 -1.30
C ALA A 205 -14.27 13.32 -0.12
N LEU A 206 -12.99 13.70 -0.16
CA LEU A 206 -12.35 14.61 0.80
C LEU A 206 -12.69 16.09 0.58
N GLY A 207 -13.63 16.42 -0.31
CA GLY A 207 -14.03 17.81 -0.58
C GLY A 207 -13.00 18.59 -1.39
N GLY A 208 -12.23 17.91 -2.24
CA GLY A 208 -11.20 18.51 -3.10
C GLY A 208 -9.80 18.51 -2.49
N ILE A 209 -9.64 18.07 -1.25
CA ILE A 209 -8.33 17.89 -0.61
C ILE A 209 -7.64 16.68 -1.25
N SER A 210 -6.44 16.89 -1.79
CA SER A 210 -5.63 15.79 -2.33
C SER A 210 -5.21 14.82 -1.21
N PRO A 211 -5.40 13.51 -1.39
CA PRO A 211 -4.86 12.51 -0.46
C PRO A 211 -3.33 12.46 -0.54
N SER A 212 -2.73 11.64 0.32
CA SER A 212 -1.29 11.38 0.25
C SER A 212 -0.99 10.54 -1.01
N PRO A 213 0.15 10.76 -1.69
CA PRO A 213 0.62 9.95 -2.82
C PRO A 213 1.14 8.58 -2.34
N PHE A 214 0.30 7.87 -1.58
CA PHE A 214 0.52 6.53 -1.07
C PHE A 214 -0.49 5.61 -1.73
N PHE A 215 -0.01 4.53 -2.32
CA PHE A 215 -0.84 3.56 -3.03
C PHE A 215 -0.51 2.16 -2.55
N ARG A 216 -1.54 1.32 -2.44
CA ARG A 216 -1.38 -0.12 -2.26
C ARG A 216 -2.09 -0.83 -3.40
N PHE A 217 -1.48 -1.85 -3.97
CA PHE A 217 -2.12 -2.65 -5.01
C PHE A 217 -3.09 -3.67 -4.39
N PRO A 218 -4.31 -3.84 -4.93
CA PRO A 218 -5.21 -4.91 -4.53
C PRO A 218 -4.53 -6.29 -4.56
N ALA A 219 -4.78 -7.07 -3.51
CA ALA A 219 -4.16 -8.39 -3.29
C ALA A 219 -2.62 -8.39 -3.26
N LEU A 220 -1.99 -7.24 -3.03
CA LEU A 220 -0.54 -7.03 -3.09
C LEU A 220 0.07 -7.51 -4.43
N GLN A 221 -0.69 -7.46 -5.52
CA GLN A 221 -0.24 -7.87 -6.85
C GLN A 221 0.27 -6.65 -7.62
N HIS A 222 1.56 -6.66 -7.95
CA HIS A 222 2.29 -5.51 -8.48
C HIS A 222 2.75 -5.74 -9.94
N PRO A 223 1.94 -5.43 -10.97
CA PRO A 223 2.41 -5.48 -12.35
C PRO A 223 3.60 -4.51 -12.54
N PRO A 224 4.76 -4.96 -13.08
CA PRO A 224 5.96 -4.12 -13.19
C PRO A 224 5.73 -2.80 -13.93
N GLU A 225 4.87 -2.82 -14.94
CA GLU A 225 4.50 -1.62 -15.69
C GLU A 225 3.75 -0.59 -14.82
N MET A 226 2.94 -1.06 -13.88
CA MET A 226 2.20 -0.19 -12.95
C MET A 226 3.06 0.30 -11.80
N VAL A 227 4.04 -0.49 -11.35
CA VAL A 227 5.09 -0.03 -10.43
C VAL A 227 5.87 1.13 -11.08
N THR A 228 6.30 0.95 -12.33
CA THR A 228 7.00 2.00 -13.11
C THR A 228 6.13 3.23 -13.29
N TYR A 229 4.85 3.03 -13.61
CA TYR A 229 3.89 4.12 -13.74
C TYR A 229 3.77 4.94 -12.45
N LEU A 230 3.57 4.30 -11.29
CA LEU A 230 3.49 5.00 -10.01
C LEU A 230 4.79 5.70 -9.64
N GLY A 231 5.95 5.14 -10.02
CA GLY A 231 7.24 5.81 -9.90
C GLY A 231 7.28 7.15 -10.64
N ASN A 232 6.83 7.17 -11.90
CA ASN A 232 6.72 8.40 -12.70
C ASN A 232 5.67 9.39 -12.15
N ARG A 233 4.69 8.90 -11.39
CA ARG A 233 3.67 9.71 -10.71
C ARG A 233 4.11 10.17 -9.31
N ASN A 234 5.34 9.84 -8.89
CA ASN A 234 5.86 10.12 -7.55
C ASN A 234 4.94 9.60 -6.43
N THR A 235 4.44 8.37 -6.61
CA THR A 235 3.51 7.72 -5.68
C THR A 235 4.22 6.55 -5.00
N ALA A 236 4.35 6.61 -3.68
CA ALA A 236 4.93 5.53 -2.89
C ALA A 236 4.02 4.31 -2.87
N ILE A 237 4.64 3.12 -2.89
CA ILE A 237 3.94 1.84 -3.00
C ILE A 237 4.07 1.07 -1.68
N PHE A 238 2.95 0.63 -1.13
CA PHE A 238 2.90 -0.04 0.16
C PHE A 238 2.54 -1.51 0.00
N SER A 239 3.47 -2.39 0.35
CA SER A 239 3.22 -3.78 0.72
C SER A 239 2.93 -3.86 2.24
N CYS A 240 3.18 -5.01 2.85
CA CYS A 240 3.17 -5.19 4.30
C CYS A 240 4.38 -6.03 4.77
N ASP A 241 4.54 -6.10 6.09
CA ASP A 241 5.41 -7.05 6.79
C ASP A 241 4.59 -8.09 7.56
N ILE A 242 3.42 -7.67 8.04
CA ILE A 242 2.51 -8.41 8.92
C ILE A 242 1.10 -8.38 8.32
N ASP A 243 0.78 -9.35 7.46
CA ASP A 243 -0.61 -9.57 7.01
C ASP A 243 -1.45 -10.17 8.14
N SER A 244 -2.55 -9.53 8.52
CA SER A 244 -3.45 -10.03 9.56
C SER A 244 -4.30 -11.23 9.12
N PHE A 245 -4.47 -11.44 7.81
CA PHE A 245 -5.42 -12.40 7.23
C PHE A 245 -6.85 -12.26 7.79
N ASP A 246 -7.24 -11.06 8.20
CA ASP A 246 -8.55 -10.73 8.77
C ASP A 246 -9.74 -11.09 7.87
N PHE A 247 -9.58 -11.00 6.55
CA PHE A 247 -10.58 -11.42 5.56
C PHE A 247 -10.88 -12.93 5.57
N LYS A 248 -10.03 -13.74 6.22
CA LYS A 248 -10.26 -15.18 6.47
C LYS A 248 -10.61 -15.48 7.93
N ALA A 249 -10.56 -14.49 8.80
CA ALA A 249 -10.80 -14.70 10.22
C ALA A 249 -12.27 -15.02 10.47
N SER A 250 -12.54 -16.02 11.32
CA SER A 250 -13.90 -16.34 11.77
C SER A 250 -14.31 -15.59 13.04
N LYS A 251 -13.36 -14.92 13.70
CA LYS A 251 -13.53 -14.20 14.96
C LYS A 251 -12.37 -13.21 15.20
N PRO A 252 -12.57 -12.11 15.96
CA PRO A 252 -11.56 -11.08 16.18
C PRO A 252 -10.27 -11.59 16.83
N GLU A 253 -10.33 -12.60 17.71
CA GLU A 253 -9.14 -13.11 18.39
C GLU A 253 -8.13 -13.69 17.40
N LYS A 254 -8.59 -14.24 16.27
CA LYS A 254 -7.69 -14.78 15.24
C LYS A 254 -6.88 -13.70 14.55
N VAL A 255 -7.45 -12.50 14.39
CA VAL A 255 -6.74 -11.32 13.88
C VAL A 255 -5.62 -10.95 14.87
N VAL A 256 -5.96 -10.81 16.15
CA VAL A 256 -5.00 -10.45 17.22
C VAL A 256 -3.86 -11.49 17.31
N GLU A 257 -4.20 -12.78 17.40
CA GLU A 257 -3.22 -13.87 17.49
C GLU A 257 -2.28 -13.89 16.29
N THR A 258 -2.81 -13.70 15.08
CA THR A 258 -2.02 -13.74 13.84
C THR A 258 -1.03 -12.57 13.78
N VAL A 259 -1.51 -11.36 14.07
CA VAL A 259 -0.67 -10.15 14.08
C VAL A 259 0.42 -10.26 15.15
N MET A 260 0.05 -10.59 16.40
CA MET A 260 1.02 -10.67 17.50
C MET A 260 2.05 -11.78 17.28
N LYS A 261 1.64 -12.97 16.80
CA LYS A 261 2.58 -14.06 16.48
C LYS A 261 3.60 -13.66 15.42
N LYS A 262 3.16 -12.97 14.36
CA LYS A 262 4.07 -12.51 13.32
C LYS A 262 5.00 -11.41 13.83
N LEU A 263 4.50 -10.50 14.68
CA LEU A 263 5.32 -9.48 15.31
C LEU A 263 6.35 -10.07 16.28
N ASP A 264 6.03 -11.11 17.04
CA ASP A 264 6.99 -11.79 17.91
C ASP A 264 8.16 -12.38 17.12
N SER A 265 7.92 -12.80 15.88
CA SER A 265 8.97 -13.29 14.97
C SER A 265 9.73 -12.17 14.27
N LYS A 266 9.09 -11.05 13.92
CA LYS A 266 9.69 -9.99 13.09
C LYS A 266 10.21 -8.79 13.87
N GLY A 267 9.74 -8.59 15.12
CA GLY A 267 10.09 -7.47 16.00
C GLY A 267 9.46 -6.13 15.64
N LYS A 268 9.13 -5.89 14.36
CA LYS A 268 8.63 -4.62 13.82
C LYS A 268 7.87 -4.84 12.51
N GLY A 269 7.22 -3.80 11.98
CA GLY A 269 6.76 -3.80 10.58
C GLY A 269 5.46 -3.05 10.29
N ILE A 270 5.10 -3.03 9.01
CA ILE A 270 3.84 -2.50 8.48
C ILE A 270 2.76 -3.60 8.59
N ILE A 271 1.71 -3.31 9.35
CA ILE A 271 0.60 -4.24 9.61
C ILE A 271 -0.53 -3.97 8.62
N LEU A 272 -0.91 -4.98 7.84
CA LEU A 272 -2.04 -4.95 6.91
C LEU A 272 -3.30 -5.51 7.57
N MET A 273 -4.33 -4.69 7.60
CA MET A 273 -5.70 -5.01 8.00
C MET A 273 -6.67 -4.33 7.02
N HIS A 274 -7.96 -4.58 7.16
CA HIS A 274 -9.01 -3.99 6.33
C HIS A 274 -10.07 -3.37 7.24
N ASP A 275 -10.29 -2.06 7.16
CA ASP A 275 -11.29 -1.36 8.01
C ASP A 275 -12.73 -1.61 7.55
N PHE A 276 -12.91 -2.18 6.35
CA PHE A 276 -14.18 -2.77 5.92
C PHE A 276 -14.55 -4.03 6.72
N GLN A 277 -13.58 -4.77 7.28
CA GLN A 277 -13.84 -6.07 7.91
C GLN A 277 -14.37 -5.93 9.35
N LYS A 278 -15.48 -6.61 9.63
CA LYS A 278 -16.11 -6.63 10.97
C LYS A 278 -15.13 -7.11 12.05
N HIS A 279 -14.42 -8.22 11.79
CA HIS A 279 -13.53 -8.80 12.78
C HIS A 279 -12.30 -7.95 13.06
N THR A 280 -11.87 -7.11 12.11
CA THR A 280 -10.83 -6.11 12.35
C THR A 280 -11.32 -5.02 13.29
N ALA A 281 -12.52 -4.48 13.04
CA ALA A 281 -13.13 -3.48 13.92
C ALA A 281 -13.29 -4.00 15.37
N GLU A 282 -13.70 -5.26 15.54
CA GLU A 282 -13.84 -5.91 16.85
C GLU A 282 -12.48 -6.25 17.51
N ALA A 283 -11.47 -6.61 16.71
CA ALA A 283 -10.15 -7.00 17.22
C ALA A 283 -9.28 -5.82 17.65
N LEU A 284 -9.46 -4.67 17.01
CA LEU A 284 -8.52 -3.55 17.11
C LEU A 284 -8.30 -3.06 18.56
N PRO A 285 -9.32 -2.92 19.44
CA PRO A 285 -9.09 -2.53 20.82
C PRO A 285 -8.11 -3.44 21.58
N GLU A 286 -8.29 -4.76 21.48
CA GLU A 286 -7.40 -5.72 22.14
C GLU A 286 -6.03 -5.78 21.45
N LEU A 287 -5.98 -5.67 20.12
CA LEU A 287 -4.70 -5.60 19.40
C LEU A 287 -3.85 -4.40 19.87
N LEU A 288 -4.43 -3.20 19.95
CA LEU A 288 -3.71 -2.01 20.39
C LEU A 288 -3.23 -2.14 21.84
N LYS A 289 -4.04 -2.72 22.72
CA LYS A 289 -3.66 -3.05 24.10
C LYS A 289 -2.48 -4.03 24.15
N ARG A 290 -2.48 -5.07 23.31
CA ARG A 290 -1.39 -6.06 23.22
C ARG A 290 -0.10 -5.46 22.64
N LEU A 291 -0.22 -4.57 21.66
CA LEU A 291 0.92 -3.80 21.14
C LEU A 291 1.54 -2.96 22.26
N LYS A 292 0.72 -2.20 22.99
CA LYS A 292 1.15 -1.40 24.14
C LYS A 292 1.84 -2.24 25.21
N ALA A 293 1.22 -3.33 25.65
CA ALA A 293 1.79 -4.23 26.65
C ALA A 293 3.09 -4.90 26.18
N GLY A 294 3.23 -5.15 24.88
CA GLY A 294 4.44 -5.70 24.25
C GLY A 294 5.54 -4.68 23.97
N GLY A 295 5.37 -3.42 24.40
CA GLY A 295 6.34 -2.34 24.20
C GLY A 295 6.42 -1.81 22.77
N TYR A 296 5.44 -2.13 21.91
CA TYR A 296 5.39 -1.63 20.55
C TYR A 296 5.02 -0.15 20.49
N LYS A 297 5.53 0.53 19.47
CA LYS A 297 5.39 1.97 19.24
C LYS A 297 4.82 2.22 17.86
N VAL A 298 3.74 2.99 17.77
CA VAL A 298 3.15 3.34 16.48
C VAL A 298 3.92 4.49 15.84
N VAL A 299 4.31 4.31 14.58
CA VAL A 299 4.92 5.32 13.73
C VAL A 299 3.88 5.87 12.77
N ALA A 300 3.68 7.19 12.80
CA ALA A 300 2.85 7.86 11.81
C ALA A 300 3.67 8.13 10.54
N MET A 301 3.11 7.87 9.37
CA MET A 301 3.76 8.20 8.08
C MET A 301 2.95 9.27 7.36
N ARG A 302 3.63 10.33 6.91
CA ARG A 302 3.04 11.43 6.12
C ARG A 302 3.82 11.60 4.83
N ALA A 303 3.18 12.05 3.77
CA ALA A 303 3.89 12.46 2.58
C ALA A 303 4.36 13.91 2.72
N LYS A 304 5.49 14.22 2.11
CA LYS A 304 6.02 15.59 2.02
C LYS A 304 5.19 16.49 1.10
N PHE A 305 4.62 15.90 0.05
CA PHE A 305 3.83 16.57 -0.97
C PHE A 305 2.50 15.82 -1.17
N PRO A 306 1.42 16.51 -1.60
CA PRO A 306 0.14 15.89 -1.88
C PRO A 306 0.18 15.12 -3.21
N ALA A 307 -0.75 14.18 -3.38
CA ALA A 307 -0.96 13.54 -4.68
C ALA A 307 -1.48 14.56 -5.71
N SER A 308 -1.02 14.42 -6.95
CA SER A 308 -1.48 15.23 -8.09
C SER A 308 -2.46 14.41 -8.92
N SER A 309 -3.76 14.64 -8.79
CA SER A 309 -4.77 14.03 -9.67
C SER A 309 -4.70 14.60 -11.09
N LEU A 310 -5.18 13.84 -12.07
CA LEU A 310 -5.28 14.30 -13.46
C LEU A 310 -6.66 14.96 -13.71
N PRO A 311 -6.72 16.14 -14.35
CA PRO A 311 -7.97 16.90 -14.52
C PRO A 311 -9.10 16.14 -15.22
N GLU A 312 -8.78 15.25 -16.16
CA GLU A 312 -9.76 14.46 -16.90
C GLU A 312 -10.61 13.56 -15.98
N TYR A 313 -9.98 12.90 -15.00
CA TYR A 313 -10.66 12.03 -14.05
C TYR A 313 -11.38 12.85 -12.96
N ASP A 314 -10.81 13.98 -12.54
CA ASP A 314 -11.49 14.92 -11.64
C ASP A 314 -12.82 15.42 -12.28
N GLN A 315 -12.80 15.75 -13.56
CA GLN A 315 -13.98 16.20 -14.30
C GLN A 315 -15.01 15.09 -14.51
N GLU A 316 -14.55 13.85 -14.75
CA GLU A 316 -15.42 12.69 -14.89
C GLU A 316 -16.26 12.45 -13.63
N LEU A 317 -15.62 12.46 -12.45
CA LEU A 317 -16.30 12.29 -11.16
C LEU A 317 -17.37 13.37 -10.90
N LEU A 318 -17.13 14.61 -11.34
CA LEU A 318 -18.10 15.70 -11.23
C LEU A 318 -19.30 15.55 -12.18
N LYS A 319 -19.13 14.88 -13.32
CA LYS A 319 -20.23 14.58 -14.26
C LYS A 319 -21.10 13.47 -13.72
N ASP A 320 -20.48 12.40 -13.21
CA ASP A 320 -21.18 11.26 -12.62
C ASP A 320 -21.99 11.67 -11.37
N ALA A 321 -21.46 12.60 -10.57
CA ALA A 321 -22.17 13.18 -9.42
C ALA A 321 -23.39 14.05 -9.80
N LYS A 322 -23.51 14.47 -11.07
CA LYS A 322 -24.62 15.31 -11.59
C LYS A 322 -25.74 14.50 -12.25
N LEU A 323 -25.77 13.17 -12.11
CA LEU A 323 -26.89 12.34 -12.57
C LEU A 323 -28.18 12.67 -11.79
N PRO A 324 -29.36 12.65 -12.44
CA PRO A 324 -30.56 13.31 -11.96
C PRO A 324 -31.02 12.71 -10.64
N THR A 325 -31.00 13.53 -9.58
CA THR A 325 -31.75 13.24 -8.35
C THR A 325 -33.19 12.95 -8.75
N VAL A 326 -33.71 11.78 -8.36
CA VAL A 326 -35.13 11.45 -8.49
C VAL A 326 -35.92 12.64 -7.95
N SER A 327 -36.87 13.14 -8.75
CA SER A 327 -37.64 14.36 -8.53
C SER A 327 -37.84 14.70 -7.04
N GLN A 328 -37.30 15.84 -6.59
CA GLN A 328 -37.45 16.42 -5.23
C GLN A 328 -38.88 16.93 -4.94
N ARG A 329 -39.88 16.34 -5.60
CA ARG A 329 -41.27 16.73 -5.44
C ARG A 329 -41.73 16.39 -4.02
N PRO A 330 -42.46 17.28 -3.33
CA PRO A 330 -43.06 16.98 -2.03
C PRO A 330 -43.83 15.66 -2.07
N VAL A 331 -43.75 14.85 -1.01
CA VAL A 331 -44.37 13.52 -0.95
C VAL A 331 -45.86 13.58 -1.30
N ASN A 332 -46.59 14.57 -0.79
CA ASN A 332 -48.01 14.79 -1.07
C ASN A 332 -48.32 15.18 -2.52
N SER A 333 -47.33 15.59 -3.31
CA SER A 333 -47.50 15.84 -4.74
C SER A 333 -47.33 14.56 -5.55
N VAL A 334 -46.63 13.55 -5.03
CA VAL A 334 -46.33 12.28 -5.72
C VAL A 334 -47.23 11.15 -5.23
N VAL A 335 -47.60 11.20 -3.96
CA VAL A 335 -48.35 10.17 -3.25
C VAL A 335 -49.63 10.81 -2.73
N THR A 336 -50.77 10.28 -3.17
CA THR A 336 -52.09 10.65 -2.67
C THR A 336 -52.73 9.41 -2.06
N THR A 337 -53.24 9.53 -0.84
CA THR A 337 -54.04 8.48 -0.20
C THR A 337 -55.39 8.40 -0.92
N VAL A 338 -55.70 7.24 -1.52
CA VAL A 338 -56.92 7.03 -2.31
C VAL A 338 -58.07 6.37 -1.52
N SER A 339 -57.82 5.94 -0.28
CA SER A 339 -58.83 5.49 0.69
C SER A 339 -58.22 5.34 2.09
N GLU A 340 -59.00 5.64 3.13
CA GLU A 340 -58.77 5.25 4.54
C GLU A 340 -59.90 4.33 5.02
#